data_AF-A0A0B2VHM1-F1
#
_entry.id   AF-A0A0B2VHM1-F1
#
_cell.length_a   1.000
_cell.length_b   1.000
_cell.length_c   1.000
_cell.angle_alpha   90.00
_cell.angle_beta   90.00
_cell.angle_gamma   90.00
#
_symmetry.space_group_name_H-M   'P 1'
#
loop_
_entity.id
_entity.type
_entity.pdbx_description
1 polymer ?
#
loop_
_entity_poly.entity_id
_entity_poly.type
_entity_poly.pdbx_seq_one_letter_code
_entity_poly.pdbx_strand_id
1 'polypeptide(L)'
;MMSVDPVVELCNKYVAELWEAAMTVKDRVQHFHTDFSETVEQWKHDLDEMKEQIREMMKDVADESPLDRDFDFGQVLSTFTWIGILLLAMSIGGVIGNVLSPLVNCIIGESTALLLALVLLPAFLHSELAKQIKEDDENDIFRRHSLLVFSFVEGFLIGFAFSARVLVNVPPLAALSAFAIAVPTQMYQDYIDDSRKSLLGMAIGVGLLAHVLFGFAFGLSASYILLVLVYTVTAFIILQLHIKHVTRRTVFTHMYQFAFICAVMYAQTLIYTIFGTRPEQTADGNSQ
;
A
#
# COMPACT_ATOMS: atom_id res chain seq x y z
N MET A 1 -10.98 21.34 -78.98
CA MET A 1 -10.46 20.67 -77.77
C MET A 1 -9.15 21.34 -77.40
N MET A 2 -9.15 22.25 -76.43
CA MET A 2 -7.90 22.81 -75.89
C MET A 2 -7.36 21.81 -74.86
N SER A 3 -6.15 21.30 -75.11
CA SER A 3 -5.40 20.51 -74.14
C SER A 3 -5.12 21.40 -72.93
N VAL A 4 -5.66 21.03 -71.77
CA VAL A 4 -5.29 21.66 -70.51
C VAL A 4 -3.78 21.45 -70.32
N ASP A 5 -3.07 22.53 -70.04
CA ASP A 5 -1.61 22.55 -69.89
C ASP A 5 -1.21 21.59 -68.74
N PRO A 6 -0.28 20.64 -68.94
CA PRO A 6 0.13 19.67 -67.92
C PRO A 6 0.50 20.29 -66.56
N VAL A 7 0.97 21.55 -66.59
CA VAL A 7 1.26 22.35 -65.39
C VAL A 7 0.00 22.65 -64.58
N VAL A 8 -1.11 22.95 -65.24
CA VAL A 8 -2.41 23.26 -64.60
C VAL A 8 -3.00 22.01 -63.96
N GLU A 9 -2.88 20.85 -64.62
CA GLU A 9 -3.34 19.58 -64.06
C GLU A 9 -2.55 19.17 -62.82
N LEU A 10 -1.23 19.33 -62.86
CA LEU A 10 -0.37 19.08 -61.69
C LEU A 10 -0.68 20.03 -60.53
N CYS A 11 -0.91 21.31 -60.82
CA CYS A 11 -1.26 22.32 -59.81
C CYS A 11 -2.60 21.99 -59.13
N ASN A 12 -3.62 21.63 -59.92
CA ASN A 12 -4.93 21.23 -59.39
C ASN A 12 -4.84 19.97 -58.53
N LYS A 13 -4.00 18.99 -58.93
CA LYS A 13 -3.76 17.79 -58.14
C LYS A 13 -3.13 18.10 -56.79
N TYR A 14 -2.09 18.93 -56.74
CA TYR A 14 -1.46 19.33 -55.47
C TYR A 14 -2.40 20.12 -54.56
N VAL A 15 -3.25 20.99 -55.13
CA VAL A 15 -4.27 21.72 -54.35
C VAL A 15 -5.28 20.75 -53.74
N ALA A 16 -5.71 19.72 -54.48
CA ALA A 16 -6.62 18.71 -53.97
C ALA A 16 -5.98 17.84 -52.87
N GLU A 17 -4.74 17.39 -53.06
CA GLU A 17 -3.99 16.60 -52.06
C GLU A 17 -3.74 17.40 -50.76
N LEU A 18 -3.42 18.70 -50.87
CA LEU A 18 -3.28 19.59 -49.72
C LEU A 18 -4.59 19.79 -48.97
N TRP A 19 -5.72 19.86 -49.69
CA TRP A 19 -7.04 20.00 -49.07
C TRP A 19 -7.47 18.73 -48.33
N GLU A 20 -7.21 17.56 -48.91
CA GLU A 20 -7.46 16.26 -48.27
C GLU A 20 -6.60 16.06 -47.02
N ALA A 21 -5.32 16.44 -47.08
CA ALA A 21 -4.43 16.45 -45.92
C ALA A 21 -4.94 17.41 -44.83
N ALA A 22 -5.38 18.61 -45.19
CA ALA A 22 -5.92 19.58 -44.23
C ALA A 22 -7.21 19.08 -43.54
N MET A 23 -8.11 18.44 -44.29
CA MET A 23 -9.33 17.83 -43.72
C MET A 23 -9.00 16.65 -42.79
N THR A 24 -8.06 15.79 -43.17
CA THR A 24 -7.59 14.67 -42.33
C THR A 24 -6.98 15.16 -41.01
N VAL A 25 -6.21 16.25 -41.05
CA VAL A 25 -5.65 16.87 -39.83
C VAL A 25 -6.75 17.46 -38.97
N LYS A 26 -7.73 18.15 -39.57
CA LYS A 26 -8.86 18.73 -38.84
C LYS A 26 -9.68 17.66 -38.11
N ASP A 27 -9.99 16.55 -38.77
CA ASP A 27 -10.76 15.45 -38.16
C ASP A 27 -9.97 14.80 -37.02
N ARG A 28 -8.66 14.60 -37.18
CA ARG A 28 -7.78 14.10 -36.10
C ARG A 28 -7.71 15.06 -34.90
N VAL A 29 -7.66 16.37 -35.14
CA VAL A 29 -7.69 17.37 -34.07
C VAL A 29 -9.03 17.36 -33.35
N GLN A 30 -10.14 17.20 -34.06
CA GLN A 30 -11.46 17.10 -33.45
C GLN A 30 -11.62 15.81 -32.63
N HIS A 31 -11.20 14.65 -33.17
CA HIS A 31 -11.22 13.39 -32.43
C HIS A 31 -10.33 13.45 -31.20
N PHE A 32 -9.11 13.97 -31.32
CA PHE A 32 -8.23 14.17 -30.17
C PHE A 32 -8.85 15.09 -29.11
N HIS A 33 -9.54 16.17 -29.52
CA HIS A 33 -10.19 17.07 -28.58
C HIS A 33 -11.35 16.38 -27.83
N THR A 34 -12.15 15.58 -28.54
CA THR A 34 -13.22 14.78 -27.93
C THR A 34 -12.66 13.72 -26.99
N ASP A 35 -11.71 12.89 -27.43
CA ASP A 35 -11.07 11.84 -26.62
C ASP A 35 -10.40 12.43 -25.37
N PHE A 36 -9.71 13.57 -25.53
CA PHE A 36 -9.08 14.26 -24.41
C PHE A 36 -10.12 14.81 -23.43
N SER A 37 -11.21 15.41 -23.92
CA SER A 37 -12.28 15.92 -23.07
C SER A 37 -12.97 14.79 -22.31
N GLU A 38 -13.24 13.65 -22.97
CA GLU A 38 -13.83 12.47 -22.32
C GLU A 38 -12.90 11.89 -21.25
N THR A 39 -11.61 11.75 -21.56
CA THR A 39 -10.60 11.29 -20.58
C THR A 39 -10.53 12.23 -19.37
N VAL A 40 -10.55 13.55 -19.59
CA VAL A 40 -10.52 14.55 -18.51
C VAL A 40 -11.79 14.49 -17.67
N GLU A 41 -12.97 14.32 -18.27
CA GLU A 41 -14.22 14.17 -17.51
C GLU A 41 -14.25 12.86 -16.72
N GLN A 42 -13.74 11.76 -17.28
CA GLN A 42 -13.58 10.51 -16.55
C GLN A 42 -12.64 10.67 -15.35
N TRP A 43 -11.48 11.31 -15.53
CA TRP A 43 -10.55 11.56 -14.43
C TRP A 43 -11.15 12.45 -13.36
N LYS A 44 -11.96 13.44 -13.72
CA LYS A 44 -12.68 14.28 -12.75
C LYS A 44 -13.68 13.43 -11.96
N HIS A 45 -14.47 12.60 -12.63
CA HIS A 45 -15.42 11.70 -11.99
C HIS A 45 -14.71 10.76 -11.00
N ASP A 46 -13.64 10.10 -11.43
CA ASP A 46 -12.87 9.17 -10.59
C ASP A 46 -12.23 9.89 -9.38
N LEU A 47 -11.75 11.12 -9.58
CA LEU A 47 -11.23 11.95 -8.49
C LEU A 47 -12.31 12.35 -7.49
N ASP A 48 -13.52 12.65 -7.95
CA ASP A 48 -14.62 13.03 -7.05
C ASP A 48 -15.17 11.81 -6.30
N GLU A 49 -15.24 10.64 -6.93
CA GLU A 49 -15.58 9.39 -6.27
C GLU A 49 -14.54 9.04 -5.19
N MET A 50 -13.25 9.13 -5.50
CA MET A 50 -12.18 8.90 -4.53
C MET A 50 -12.25 9.88 -3.35
N LYS A 51 -12.56 11.17 -3.60
CA LYS A 51 -12.75 12.15 -2.50
C LYS A 51 -13.91 11.76 -1.60
N GLU A 52 -15.01 11.26 -2.14
CA GLU A 52 -16.15 10.82 -1.32
C GLU A 52 -15.78 9.59 -0.49
N GLN A 53 -15.13 8.59 -1.09
CA GLN A 53 -14.65 7.41 -0.39
C GLN A 53 -13.69 7.77 0.75
N ILE A 54 -12.78 8.73 0.54
CA ILE A 54 -11.89 9.24 1.59
C ILE A 54 -12.70 9.95 2.68
N ARG A 55 -13.73 10.72 2.34
CA ARG A 55 -14.60 11.38 3.32
C ARG A 55 -15.36 10.38 4.18
N GLU A 56 -15.92 9.34 3.58
CA GLU A 56 -16.61 8.27 4.28
C GLU A 56 -15.64 7.51 5.20
N MET A 57 -14.47 7.14 4.70
CA MET A 57 -13.41 6.52 5.51
C MET A 57 -13.00 7.40 6.69
N MET A 58 -12.84 8.72 6.49
CA MET A 58 -12.53 9.65 7.58
C MET A 58 -13.64 9.69 8.64
N LYS A 59 -14.91 9.61 8.22
CA LYS A 59 -16.04 9.55 9.14
C LYS A 59 -16.02 8.25 9.95
N ASP A 60 -15.71 7.13 9.34
CA ASP A 60 -15.63 5.84 10.02
C ASP A 60 -14.42 5.77 10.98
N VAL A 61 -13.29 6.36 10.60
CA VAL A 61 -12.09 6.47 11.46
C VAL A 61 -12.34 7.39 12.66
N ALA A 62 -13.17 8.43 12.49
CA ALA A 62 -13.58 9.34 13.54
C ALA A 62 -14.76 8.81 14.39
N ASP A 63 -15.30 7.62 14.07
CA ASP A 63 -16.42 7.05 14.80
C ASP A 63 -16.00 6.68 16.23
N GLU A 64 -16.75 7.22 17.19
CA GLU A 64 -16.58 6.97 18.62
C GLU A 64 -17.79 6.25 19.23
N SER A 65 -18.71 5.74 18.40
CA SER A 65 -19.85 4.96 18.88
C SER A 65 -19.39 3.78 19.75
N PRO A 66 -20.23 3.33 20.70
CA PRO A 66 -20.01 2.07 21.39
C PRO A 66 -19.77 0.91 20.41
N LEU A 67 -19.10 -0.13 20.89
CA LEU A 67 -18.94 -1.37 20.14
C LEU A 67 -20.31 -1.99 19.89
N ASP A 68 -20.51 -2.52 18.69
CA ASP A 68 -21.75 -3.22 18.38
C ASP A 68 -21.88 -4.51 19.20
N ARG A 69 -23.12 -4.92 19.47
CA ARG A 69 -23.39 -6.12 20.30
C ARG A 69 -22.87 -7.42 19.67
N ASP A 70 -22.72 -7.43 18.35
CA ASP A 70 -22.16 -8.52 17.57
C ASP A 70 -20.66 -8.35 17.28
N PHE A 71 -19.99 -7.42 17.96
CA PHE A 71 -18.53 -7.33 17.94
C PHE A 71 -17.90 -8.66 18.40
N ASP A 72 -16.81 -9.03 17.74
CA ASP A 72 -16.11 -10.30 17.97
C ASP A 72 -14.61 -10.07 18.19
N PHE A 73 -14.21 -10.10 19.46
CA PHE A 73 -12.80 -10.02 19.86
C PHE A 73 -11.96 -11.14 19.24
N GLY A 74 -12.55 -12.32 18.98
CA GLY A 74 -11.88 -13.42 18.30
C GLY A 74 -11.52 -13.10 16.85
N GLN A 75 -12.37 -12.33 16.15
CA GLN A 75 -12.05 -11.86 14.80
C GLN A 75 -10.96 -10.78 14.80
N VAL A 76 -10.93 -9.90 15.80
CA VAL A 76 -9.81 -8.96 15.99
C VAL A 76 -8.51 -9.73 16.21
N LEU A 77 -8.52 -10.67 17.17
CA LEU A 77 -7.37 -11.53 17.44
C LEU A 77 -6.87 -12.23 16.17
N SER A 78 -7.76 -12.92 15.45
CA SER A 78 -7.42 -13.66 14.24
C SER A 78 -6.84 -12.74 13.16
N THR A 79 -7.53 -11.62 12.88
CA THR A 79 -7.13 -10.68 11.83
C THR A 79 -5.77 -10.08 12.12
N PHE A 80 -5.58 -9.52 13.32
CA PHE A 80 -4.34 -8.83 13.67
C PHE A 80 -3.18 -9.78 13.98
N THR A 81 -3.45 -11.01 14.42
CA THR A 81 -2.40 -12.05 14.49
C THR A 81 -1.88 -12.37 13.10
N TRP A 82 -2.77 -12.56 12.12
CA TRP A 82 -2.36 -12.76 10.73
C TRP A 82 -1.59 -11.54 10.18
N ILE A 83 -2.03 -10.31 10.43
CA ILE A 83 -1.24 -9.11 10.07
C ILE A 83 0.17 -9.19 10.67
N GLY A 84 0.31 -9.55 11.95
CA GLY A 84 1.61 -9.73 12.59
C GLY A 84 2.48 -10.77 11.88
N ILE A 85 1.92 -11.94 11.55
CA ILE A 85 2.63 -13.01 10.81
C ILE A 85 3.07 -12.52 9.43
N LEU A 86 2.20 -11.81 8.71
CA LEU A 86 2.47 -11.29 7.37
C LEU A 86 3.61 -10.25 7.40
N LEU A 87 3.61 -9.36 8.40
CA LEU A 87 4.68 -8.37 8.60
C LEU A 87 6.01 -9.00 9.03
N LEU A 88 5.99 -10.11 9.78
CA LEU A 88 7.20 -10.90 10.06
C LEU A 88 7.72 -11.54 8.77
N ALA A 89 6.85 -12.15 7.96
CA ALA A 89 7.25 -12.73 6.68
C ALA A 89 7.87 -11.69 5.74
N MET A 90 7.30 -10.48 5.70
CA MET A 90 7.89 -9.34 4.98
C MET A 90 9.27 -8.96 5.53
N SER A 91 9.44 -8.90 6.85
CA SER A 91 10.74 -8.59 7.46
C SER A 91 11.80 -9.65 7.12
N ILE A 92 11.43 -10.93 7.18
CA ILE A 92 12.30 -12.05 6.79
C ILE A 92 12.66 -11.96 5.30
N GLY A 93 11.66 -11.74 4.44
CA GLY A 93 11.86 -11.51 3.02
C GLY A 93 12.86 -10.37 2.78
N GLY A 94 12.71 -9.25 3.48
CA GLY A 94 13.61 -8.09 3.37
C GLY A 94 15.05 -8.38 3.74
N VAL A 95 15.28 -9.12 4.82
CA VAL A 95 16.64 -9.57 5.18
C VAL A 95 17.23 -10.45 4.08
N ILE A 96 16.46 -11.42 3.57
CA ILE A 96 16.92 -12.34 2.52
C ILE A 96 17.20 -11.58 1.22
N GLY A 97 16.31 -10.66 0.81
CA GLY A 97 16.45 -9.85 -0.39
C GLY A 97 17.67 -8.93 -0.34
N ASN A 98 17.95 -8.35 0.83
CA ASN A 98 19.16 -7.56 1.04
C ASN A 98 20.43 -8.42 0.91
N VAL A 99 20.48 -9.57 1.61
CA VAL A 99 21.65 -10.48 1.59
C VAL A 99 21.91 -11.05 0.20
N LEU A 100 20.86 -11.40 -0.55
CA LEU A 100 20.98 -11.95 -1.90
C LEU A 100 21.06 -10.89 -2.99
N SER A 101 21.12 -9.60 -2.64
CA SER A 101 21.13 -8.50 -3.59
C SER A 101 22.16 -8.62 -4.72
N PRO A 102 23.42 -9.02 -4.48
CA PRO A 102 24.40 -9.20 -5.57
C PRO A 102 23.96 -10.21 -6.63
N LEU A 103 23.21 -11.24 -6.25
CA LEU A 103 22.69 -12.25 -7.18
C LEU A 103 21.44 -11.75 -7.91
N VAL A 104 20.54 -11.08 -7.20
CA VAL A 104 19.28 -10.55 -7.76
C VAL A 104 19.57 -9.43 -8.77
N ASN A 105 20.58 -8.60 -8.50
CA ASN A 105 20.99 -7.50 -9.37
C ASN A 105 21.49 -7.97 -10.76
N CYS A 106 21.86 -9.25 -10.90
CA CYS A 106 22.18 -9.83 -12.21
C CYS A 106 20.94 -10.10 -13.07
N ILE A 107 19.74 -10.16 -12.46
CA ILE A 107 18.48 -10.53 -13.10
C ILE A 107 17.59 -9.30 -13.30
N ILE A 108 17.40 -8.51 -12.25
CA ILE A 108 16.55 -7.31 -12.25
C ILE A 108 17.28 -6.14 -11.58
N GLY A 109 17.04 -4.92 -12.05
CA GLY A 109 17.55 -3.71 -11.41
C GLY A 109 16.65 -3.24 -10.25
N GLU A 110 17.22 -2.42 -9.35
CA GLU A 110 16.54 -1.85 -8.18
C GLU A 110 15.24 -1.11 -8.55
N SER A 111 15.26 -0.28 -9.60
CA SER A 111 14.07 0.46 -10.05
C SER A 111 12.95 -0.46 -10.54
N THR A 112 13.30 -1.58 -11.18
CA THR A 112 12.32 -2.58 -11.62
C THR A 112 11.73 -3.32 -10.43
N ALA A 113 12.54 -3.64 -9.43
CA ALA A 113 12.07 -4.24 -8.19
C ALA A 113 11.11 -3.29 -7.44
N LEU A 114 11.41 -1.99 -7.36
CA LEU A 114 10.51 -1.00 -6.77
C LEU A 114 9.20 -0.87 -7.55
N LEU A 115 9.24 -0.85 -8.88
CA LEU A 115 8.01 -0.80 -9.68
C LEU A 115 7.15 -2.06 -9.44
N LEU A 116 7.79 -3.22 -9.38
CA LEU A 116 7.12 -4.50 -9.11
C LEU A 116 6.46 -4.49 -7.73
N ALA A 117 7.22 -4.09 -6.70
CA ALA A 117 6.80 -4.09 -5.31
C ALA A 117 5.73 -3.03 -4.98
N LEU A 118 5.88 -1.81 -5.51
CA LEU A 118 5.02 -0.69 -5.11
C LEU A 118 3.72 -0.60 -5.92
N VAL A 119 3.72 -1.15 -7.14
CA VAL A 119 2.64 -0.95 -8.11
C VAL A 119 2.10 -2.27 -8.62
N LEU A 120 2.92 -3.06 -9.31
CA LEU A 120 2.41 -4.19 -10.09
C LEU A 120 1.87 -5.33 -9.22
N LEU A 121 2.62 -5.76 -8.20
CA LEU A 121 2.21 -6.84 -7.31
C LEU A 121 1.04 -6.43 -6.40
N PRO A 122 1.02 -5.24 -5.77
CA PRO A 122 -0.15 -4.80 -5.01
C PRO A 122 -1.41 -4.69 -5.89
N ALA A 123 -1.29 -4.13 -7.10
CA ALA A 123 -2.43 -4.02 -8.02
C ALA A 123 -2.94 -5.40 -8.45
N PHE A 124 -2.04 -6.32 -8.78
CA PHE A 124 -2.39 -7.70 -9.11
C PHE A 124 -3.10 -8.38 -7.94
N LEU A 125 -2.52 -8.36 -6.74
CA LEU A 125 -3.12 -9.02 -5.58
C LEU A 125 -4.46 -8.39 -5.21
N HIS A 126 -4.59 -7.06 -5.25
CA HIS A 126 -5.86 -6.38 -5.01
C HIS A 126 -6.93 -6.87 -5.98
N SER A 127 -6.61 -6.97 -7.28
CA SER A 127 -7.55 -7.47 -8.29
C SER A 127 -7.98 -8.91 -8.03
N GLU A 128 -7.07 -9.75 -7.53
CA GLU A 128 -7.39 -11.12 -7.14
C GLU A 128 -8.26 -11.14 -5.88
N LEU A 129 -7.92 -10.38 -4.85
CA LEU A 129 -8.66 -10.31 -3.58
C LEU A 129 -10.06 -9.73 -3.74
N ALA A 130 -10.26 -8.81 -4.68
CA ALA A 130 -11.55 -8.18 -4.97
C ALA A 130 -12.55 -9.13 -5.65
N LYS A 131 -12.10 -10.26 -6.18
CA LYS A 131 -12.99 -11.28 -6.78
C LYS A 131 -13.88 -11.88 -5.69
N GLN A 132 -15.19 -11.82 -5.93
CA GLN A 132 -16.17 -12.52 -5.11
C GLN A 132 -16.01 -14.02 -5.28
N ILE A 133 -15.67 -14.69 -4.17
CA ILE A 133 -15.52 -16.14 -4.11
C ILE A 133 -16.42 -16.67 -3.00
N LYS A 134 -16.67 -17.98 -3.04
CA LYS A 134 -17.48 -18.64 -2.01
C LYS A 134 -16.77 -18.54 -0.66
N GLU A 135 -17.51 -18.13 0.36
CA GLU A 135 -17.03 -18.05 1.73
C GLU A 135 -16.98 -19.47 2.34
N ASP A 136 -15.82 -20.12 2.21
CA ASP A 136 -15.51 -21.39 2.86
C ASP A 136 -14.05 -21.43 3.33
N ASP A 137 -13.75 -22.41 4.19
CA ASP A 137 -12.45 -22.54 4.85
C ASP A 137 -11.30 -22.73 3.85
N GLU A 138 -11.55 -23.41 2.73
CA GLU A 138 -10.54 -23.65 1.69
C GLU A 138 -10.12 -22.33 1.04
N ASN A 139 -11.09 -21.50 0.67
CA ASN A 139 -10.83 -20.19 0.10
C ASN A 139 -10.18 -19.23 1.11
N ASP A 140 -10.62 -19.25 2.37
CA ASP A 140 -9.99 -18.48 3.46
C ASP A 140 -8.50 -18.85 3.62
N ILE A 141 -8.20 -20.16 3.69
CA ILE A 141 -6.83 -20.66 3.74
C ILE A 141 -6.03 -20.19 2.52
N PHE A 142 -6.55 -20.35 1.31
CA PHE A 142 -5.88 -19.96 0.08
C PHE A 142 -5.53 -18.46 0.07
N ARG A 143 -6.47 -17.60 0.47
CA ARG A 143 -6.28 -16.15 0.53
C ARG A 143 -5.21 -15.75 1.54
N ARG A 144 -5.20 -16.34 2.74
CA ARG A 144 -4.17 -16.05 3.75
C ARG A 144 -2.77 -16.48 3.32
N HIS A 145 -2.64 -17.64 2.69
CA HIS A 145 -1.35 -18.10 2.20
C HIS A 145 -0.87 -17.30 0.99
N SER A 146 -1.79 -16.87 0.12
CA SER A 146 -1.46 -15.94 -0.97
C SER A 146 -0.93 -14.62 -0.44
N LEU A 147 -1.56 -14.07 0.61
CA LEU A 147 -1.06 -12.88 1.31
C LEU A 147 0.30 -13.10 1.96
N LEU A 148 0.56 -14.29 2.51
CA LEU A 148 1.83 -14.63 3.13
C LEU A 148 2.97 -14.68 2.10
N VAL A 149 2.73 -15.34 0.97
CA VAL A 149 3.69 -15.38 -0.15
C VAL A 149 3.93 -13.96 -0.68
N PHE A 150 2.86 -13.20 -0.90
CA PHE A 150 2.95 -11.80 -1.31
C PHE A 150 3.81 -10.98 -0.33
N SER A 151 3.52 -11.05 0.97
CA SER A 151 4.25 -10.28 1.99
C SER A 151 5.73 -10.62 2.00
N PHE A 152 6.07 -11.90 1.86
CA PHE A 152 7.45 -12.35 1.77
C PHE A 152 8.15 -11.82 0.51
N VAL A 153 7.51 -11.94 -0.66
CA VAL A 153 8.05 -11.48 -1.95
C VAL A 153 8.22 -9.97 -1.96
N GLU A 154 7.25 -9.22 -1.42
CA GLU A 154 7.34 -7.77 -1.27
C GLU A 154 8.51 -7.38 -0.38
N GLY A 155 8.60 -8.00 0.79
CA GLY A 155 9.74 -7.84 1.67
C GLY A 155 11.05 -8.07 0.93
N PHE A 156 11.16 -9.18 0.22
CA PHE A 156 12.33 -9.53 -0.58
C PHE A 156 12.70 -8.45 -1.62
N LEU A 157 11.72 -7.97 -2.40
CA LEU A 157 11.96 -6.96 -3.43
C LEU A 157 12.37 -5.61 -2.84
N ILE A 158 11.72 -5.17 -1.76
CA ILE A 158 12.06 -3.93 -1.06
C ILE A 158 13.44 -4.04 -0.39
N GLY A 159 13.72 -5.18 0.27
CA GLY A 159 15.03 -5.44 0.88
C GLY A 159 16.17 -5.47 -0.14
N PHE A 160 15.92 -6.03 -1.32
CA PHE A 160 16.83 -5.95 -2.47
C PHE A 160 17.02 -4.51 -2.94
N ALA A 161 15.92 -3.79 -3.22
CA ALA A 161 15.97 -2.43 -3.76
C ALA A 161 16.68 -1.43 -2.85
N PHE A 162 16.61 -1.63 -1.52
CA PHE A 162 17.28 -0.80 -0.53
C PHE A 162 18.52 -1.48 0.08
N SER A 163 19.11 -2.50 -0.56
CA SER A 163 20.25 -3.23 0.02
C SER A 163 21.47 -2.35 0.27
N ALA A 164 21.66 -1.30 -0.54
CA ALA A 164 22.74 -0.32 -0.40
C ALA A 164 22.41 0.84 0.57
N ARG A 165 21.27 0.78 1.25
CA ARG A 165 20.73 1.83 2.12
C ARG A 165 20.54 1.29 3.54
N VAL A 166 21.07 2.00 4.52
CA VAL A 166 20.87 1.70 5.94
C VAL A 166 20.23 2.88 6.64
N LEU A 167 19.35 2.59 7.59
CA LEU A 167 18.84 3.58 8.52
C LEU A 167 19.76 3.68 9.73
N VAL A 168 19.74 4.83 10.40
CA VAL A 168 20.39 4.99 11.70
C VAL A 168 19.62 4.14 12.71
N ASN A 169 20.33 3.18 13.33
CA ASN A 169 19.83 2.16 14.25
C ASN A 169 18.87 1.14 13.60
N VAL A 170 18.41 0.18 14.40
CA VAL A 170 17.47 -0.86 13.95
C VAL A 170 16.09 -0.24 13.76
N PRO A 171 15.43 -0.42 12.60
CA PRO A 171 14.07 0.10 12.41
C PRO A 171 13.06 -0.59 13.33
N PRO A 172 11.92 0.06 13.63
CA PRO A 172 10.86 -0.54 14.45
C PRO A 172 10.25 -1.75 13.74
N LEU A 173 9.92 -2.79 14.52
CA LEU A 173 9.29 -4.00 14.02
C LEU A 173 7.78 -3.75 13.82
N ALA A 174 7.33 -3.57 12.58
CA ALA A 174 5.92 -3.28 12.28
C ALA A 174 4.94 -4.32 12.84
N ALA A 175 5.34 -5.60 12.88
CA ALA A 175 4.53 -6.69 13.44
C ALA A 175 4.13 -6.46 14.91
N LEU A 176 4.93 -5.69 15.66
CA LEU A 176 4.65 -5.36 17.05
C LEU A 176 3.33 -4.61 17.21
N SER A 177 3.00 -3.69 16.28
CA SER A 177 1.72 -2.97 16.29
C SER A 177 0.54 -3.93 16.16
N ALA A 178 0.65 -4.92 15.28
CA ALA A 178 -0.44 -5.86 15.04
C ALA A 178 -0.62 -6.83 16.22
N PHE A 179 0.46 -7.39 16.75
CA PHE A 179 0.38 -8.26 17.94
C PHE A 179 -0.09 -7.51 19.19
N ALA A 180 0.29 -6.24 19.34
CA ALA A 180 -0.16 -5.38 20.44
C ALA A 180 -1.63 -4.99 20.34
N ILE A 181 -2.25 -5.11 19.17
CA ILE A 181 -3.71 -5.09 19.04
C ILE A 181 -4.24 -6.47 19.42
N ALA A 182 -3.81 -7.52 18.72
CA ALA A 182 -4.40 -8.85 18.80
C ALA A 182 -4.45 -9.44 20.22
N VAL A 183 -3.30 -9.44 20.92
CA VAL A 183 -3.17 -10.16 22.20
C VAL A 183 -3.88 -9.42 23.35
N PRO A 184 -3.63 -8.13 23.60
CA PRO A 184 -4.25 -7.42 24.71
C PRO A 184 -5.78 -7.31 24.57
N THR A 185 -6.31 -7.08 23.36
CA THR A 185 -7.76 -6.95 23.18
C THR A 185 -8.49 -8.25 23.52
N GLN A 186 -7.89 -9.41 23.23
CA GLN A 186 -8.47 -10.70 23.62
C GLN A 186 -8.31 -10.95 25.12
N MET A 187 -7.11 -10.70 25.68
CA MET A 187 -6.81 -10.99 27.09
C MET A 187 -7.63 -10.15 28.06
N TYR A 188 -7.95 -8.91 27.68
CA TYR A 188 -8.66 -7.96 28.53
C TYR A 188 -10.07 -7.63 28.02
N GLN A 189 -10.67 -8.49 27.19
CA GLN A 189 -12.01 -8.26 26.62
C GLN A 189 -13.07 -7.96 27.69
N ASP A 190 -12.99 -8.62 28.86
CA ASP A 190 -13.93 -8.43 29.98
C ASP A 190 -13.86 -7.02 30.60
N TYR A 191 -12.75 -6.28 30.37
CA TYR A 191 -12.52 -4.94 30.89
C TYR A 191 -12.79 -3.83 29.85
N ILE A 192 -13.10 -4.19 28.61
CA ILE A 192 -13.28 -3.23 27.50
C ILE A 192 -14.69 -2.61 27.48
N ASP A 193 -15.64 -3.13 28.27
CA ASP A 193 -16.98 -2.56 28.59
C ASP A 193 -17.67 -1.78 27.45
N ASP A 194 -17.99 -2.48 26.34
CA ASP A 194 -18.60 -1.98 25.10
C ASP A 194 -18.00 -0.65 24.56
N SER A 195 -16.82 -0.26 25.05
CA SER A 195 -16.26 1.06 24.87
C SER A 195 -15.17 0.99 23.82
N ARG A 196 -15.52 1.47 22.63
CA ARG A 196 -14.58 1.62 21.52
C ARG A 196 -13.34 2.42 21.94
N LYS A 197 -13.50 3.46 22.77
CA LYS A 197 -12.38 4.25 23.31
C LYS A 197 -11.46 3.44 24.20
N SER A 198 -12.03 2.58 25.06
CA SER A 198 -11.25 1.67 25.91
C SER A 198 -10.43 0.69 25.07
N LEU A 199 -11.07 0.09 24.06
CA LEU A 199 -10.42 -0.83 23.13
C LEU A 199 -9.27 -0.15 22.37
N LEU A 200 -9.53 0.99 21.73
CA LEU A 200 -8.54 1.72 20.95
C LEU A 200 -7.39 2.22 21.84
N GLY A 201 -7.71 2.80 22.99
CA GLY A 201 -6.72 3.29 23.95
C GLY A 201 -5.79 2.18 24.44
N MET A 202 -6.35 0.99 24.72
CA MET A 202 -5.57 -0.18 25.09
C MET A 202 -4.70 -0.67 23.93
N ALA A 203 -5.30 -0.96 22.78
CA ALA A 203 -4.62 -1.60 21.66
C ALA A 203 -3.50 -0.72 21.08
N ILE A 204 -3.79 0.57 20.88
CA ILE A 204 -2.82 1.55 20.36
C ILE A 204 -1.82 1.96 21.44
N GLY A 205 -2.27 2.14 22.69
CA GLY A 205 -1.39 2.51 23.81
C GLY A 205 -0.35 1.43 24.11
N VAL A 206 -0.76 0.16 24.15
CA VAL A 206 0.16 -0.97 24.35
C VAL A 206 1.13 -1.08 23.17
N GLY A 207 0.66 -0.91 21.93
CA GLY A 207 1.53 -0.94 20.75
C GLY A 207 2.58 0.16 20.76
N LEU A 208 2.18 1.39 21.07
CA LEU A 208 3.11 2.52 21.16
C LEU A 208 4.12 2.32 22.30
N LEU A 209 3.67 1.87 23.47
CA LEU A 209 4.56 1.56 24.60
C LEU A 209 5.57 0.48 24.21
N ALA A 210 5.13 -0.58 23.54
CA ALA A 210 6.00 -1.67 23.10
C ALA A 210 7.08 -1.16 22.11
N HIS A 211 6.71 -0.29 21.16
CA HIS A 211 7.67 0.38 20.28
C HIS A 211 8.63 1.27 21.05
N VAL A 212 8.16 2.09 21.99
CA VAL A 212 9.04 2.95 22.79
C VAL A 212 10.07 2.11 23.57
N LEU A 213 9.65 1.01 24.19
CA LEU A 213 10.54 0.09 24.90
C LEU A 213 11.56 -0.57 23.95
N PHE A 214 11.12 -0.99 22.76
CA PHE A 214 12.00 -1.50 21.73
C PHE A 214 13.02 -0.45 21.27
N GLY A 215 12.58 0.79 21.04
CA GLY A 215 13.43 1.91 20.66
C GLY A 215 14.46 2.27 21.73
N PHE A 216 14.12 2.17 23.03
CA PHE A 216 15.11 2.33 24.09
C PHE A 216 16.18 1.24 24.10
N ALA A 217 15.83 0.00 23.73
CA ALA A 217 16.76 -1.11 23.68
C ALA A 217 17.69 -1.06 22.44
N PHE A 218 17.17 -0.60 21.29
CA PHE A 218 17.87 -0.67 20.00
C PHE A 218 18.27 0.68 19.40
N GLY A 219 17.93 1.79 20.08
CA GLY A 219 18.27 3.16 19.70
C GLY A 219 17.10 3.90 19.04
N LEU A 220 16.82 5.11 19.53
CA LEU A 220 15.83 6.02 18.95
C LEU A 220 16.50 6.93 17.92
N SER A 221 16.00 6.94 16.69
CA SER A 221 16.38 7.86 15.63
C SER A 221 15.16 8.59 15.08
N ALA A 222 15.36 9.66 14.31
CA ALA A 222 14.26 10.39 13.68
C ALA A 222 13.43 9.50 12.75
N SER A 223 14.10 8.65 11.95
CA SER A 223 13.45 7.67 11.08
C SER A 223 12.69 6.60 11.88
N TYR A 224 13.23 6.16 13.02
CA TYR A 224 12.55 5.25 13.94
C TYR A 224 11.23 5.84 14.44
N ILE A 225 11.27 7.05 15.01
CA ILE A 225 10.09 7.73 15.58
C ILE A 225 9.03 7.95 14.50
N LEU A 226 9.45 8.36 13.30
CA LEU A 226 8.52 8.59 12.19
C LEU A 226 7.87 7.29 11.71
N LEU A 227 8.62 6.18 11.62
CA LEU A 227 8.04 4.87 11.30
C LEU A 227 7.07 4.37 12.38
N VAL A 228 7.42 4.51 13.66
CA VAL A 228 6.50 4.17 14.76
C VAL A 228 5.20 4.97 14.65
N LEU A 229 5.28 6.28 14.42
CA LEU A 229 4.11 7.12 14.26
C LEU A 229 3.24 6.65 13.09
N VAL A 230 3.82 6.39 11.93
CA VAL A 230 3.07 5.91 10.76
C VAL A 230 2.46 4.54 11.02
N TYR A 231 3.19 3.60 11.64
CA TYR A 231 2.63 2.30 12.01
C TYR A 231 1.49 2.41 13.01
N THR A 232 1.60 3.31 14.00
CA THR A 232 0.54 3.57 14.97
C THR A 232 -0.70 4.15 14.29
N VAL A 233 -0.54 5.12 13.38
CA VAL A 233 -1.65 5.71 12.62
C VAL A 233 -2.31 4.66 11.72
N THR A 234 -1.52 3.87 10.99
CA THR A 234 -2.03 2.76 10.17
C THR A 234 -2.80 1.76 11.02
N ALA A 235 -2.25 1.37 12.18
CA ALA A 235 -2.89 0.43 13.08
C ALA A 235 -4.21 0.98 13.64
N PHE A 236 -4.26 2.26 13.99
CA PHE A 236 -5.47 2.94 14.42
C PHE A 236 -6.54 2.96 13.32
N ILE A 237 -6.18 3.37 12.10
CA ILE A 237 -7.12 3.43 10.96
C ILE A 237 -7.68 2.04 10.66
N ILE A 238 -6.82 1.04 10.50
CA ILE A 238 -7.25 -0.32 10.17
C ILE A 238 -8.11 -0.92 11.28
N LEU A 239 -7.78 -0.67 12.56
CA LEU A 239 -8.60 -1.12 13.69
C LEU A 239 -9.95 -0.42 13.72
N GLN A 240 -10.03 0.89 13.47
CA GLN A 240 -11.30 1.60 13.39
C GLN A 240 -12.19 1.08 12.25
N LEU A 241 -11.61 0.87 11.06
CA LEU A 241 -12.34 0.31 9.92
C LEU A 241 -12.78 -1.13 10.18
N HIS A 242 -11.95 -1.93 10.86
CA HIS A 242 -12.28 -3.29 11.27
C HIS A 242 -13.48 -3.27 12.23
N ILE A 243 -13.42 -2.48 13.31
CA ILE A 243 -14.54 -2.35 14.27
C ILE A 243 -15.84 -1.90 13.57
N LYS A 244 -15.74 -1.02 12.56
CA LYS A 244 -16.90 -0.46 11.86
C LYS A 244 -17.61 -1.46 10.93
N HIS A 245 -16.85 -2.32 10.26
CA HIS A 245 -17.34 -3.08 9.11
C HIS A 245 -17.26 -4.61 9.30
N VAL A 246 -16.54 -5.06 10.33
CA VAL A 246 -16.36 -6.49 10.59
C VAL A 246 -17.33 -6.90 11.70
N THR A 247 -18.16 -7.89 11.37
CA THR A 247 -19.18 -8.46 12.26
C THR A 247 -18.91 -9.94 12.45
N ARG A 248 -19.58 -10.60 13.40
CA ARG A 248 -19.53 -12.07 13.55
C ARG A 248 -19.80 -12.87 12.28
N ARG A 249 -20.48 -12.29 11.29
CA ARG A 249 -20.82 -12.94 10.02
C ARG A 249 -19.75 -12.76 8.95
N THR A 250 -18.82 -11.83 9.15
CA THR A 250 -17.74 -11.57 8.21
C THR A 250 -16.76 -12.72 8.23
N VAL A 251 -16.65 -13.43 7.09
CA VAL A 251 -15.72 -14.57 6.96
C VAL A 251 -14.32 -14.10 6.56
N PHE A 252 -14.22 -13.12 5.66
CA PHE A 252 -12.94 -12.66 5.13
C PHE A 252 -12.53 -11.28 5.66
N THR A 253 -11.33 -11.21 6.24
CA THR A 253 -10.69 -9.94 6.66
C THR A 253 -9.40 -9.63 5.89
N HIS A 254 -9.16 -10.34 4.78
CA HIS A 254 -7.95 -10.24 3.96
C HIS A 254 -7.68 -8.84 3.42
N MET A 255 -8.71 -8.04 3.15
CA MET A 255 -8.53 -6.66 2.68
C MET A 255 -7.92 -5.75 3.75
N TYR A 256 -8.29 -5.92 5.03
CA TYR A 256 -7.64 -5.21 6.14
C TYR A 256 -6.19 -5.64 6.29
N GLN A 257 -5.94 -6.95 6.13
CA GLN A 257 -4.58 -7.50 6.18
C GLN A 257 -3.71 -6.92 5.09
N PHE A 258 -4.20 -6.95 3.85
CA PHE A 258 -3.55 -6.40 2.67
C PHE A 258 -3.29 -4.89 2.79
N ALA A 259 -4.31 -4.11 3.17
CA ALA A 259 -4.18 -2.66 3.33
C ALA A 259 -3.12 -2.29 4.39
N PHE A 260 -3.06 -3.01 5.51
CA PHE A 260 -2.04 -2.78 6.54
C PHE A 260 -0.63 -3.04 6.00
N ILE A 261 -0.43 -4.15 5.29
CA ILE A 261 0.85 -4.54 4.69
C ILE A 261 1.32 -3.47 3.70
N CYS A 262 0.43 -3.05 2.78
CA CYS A 262 0.75 -2.01 1.80
C CYS A 262 1.10 -0.68 2.47
N ALA A 263 0.34 -0.26 3.48
CA ALA A 263 0.63 0.96 4.21
C ALA A 263 2.00 0.92 4.92
N VAL A 264 2.35 -0.20 5.56
CA VAL A 264 3.68 -0.40 6.16
C VAL A 264 4.78 -0.38 5.11
N MET A 265 4.59 -1.09 3.99
CA MET A 265 5.56 -1.17 2.90
C MET A 265 5.82 0.21 2.29
N TYR A 266 4.77 0.99 2.02
CA TYR A 266 4.90 2.36 1.52
C TYR A 266 5.58 3.27 2.53
N ALA A 267 5.25 3.15 3.82
CA ALA A 267 5.93 3.91 4.88
C ALA A 267 7.43 3.59 4.93
N GLN A 268 7.80 2.30 4.91
CA GLN A 268 9.19 1.87 4.92
C GLN A 268 9.92 2.39 3.68
N THR A 269 9.37 2.18 2.49
CA THR A 269 9.95 2.65 1.22
C THR A 269 10.22 4.15 1.26
N LEU A 270 9.24 4.95 1.70
CA LEU A 270 9.36 6.40 1.82
C LEU A 270 10.49 6.78 2.78
N ILE A 271 10.54 6.15 3.96
CA ILE A 271 11.53 6.47 4.99
C ILE A 271 12.94 6.04 4.57
N TYR A 272 13.12 4.87 3.98
CA TYR A 272 14.40 4.44 3.44
C TYR A 272 14.88 5.31 2.28
N THR A 273 13.96 5.84 1.47
CA THR A 273 14.30 6.77 0.39
C THR A 273 14.80 8.11 0.94
N ILE A 274 14.16 8.65 1.97
CA ILE A 274 14.50 9.97 2.54
C ILE A 274 15.71 9.90 3.48
N PHE A 275 15.74 8.91 4.37
CA PHE A 275 16.71 8.83 5.46
C PHE A 275 17.80 7.76 5.26
N GLY A 276 17.67 6.89 4.27
CA GLY A 276 18.64 5.82 4.01
C GLY A 276 19.96 6.36 3.47
N THR A 277 21.04 6.08 4.18
CA THR A 277 22.41 6.47 3.78
C THR A 277 23.19 5.25 3.33
N ARG A 278 24.33 5.49 2.65
CA ARG A 278 25.27 4.41 2.34
C ARG A 278 26.03 4.01 3.60
N PRO A 279 26.36 2.72 3.79
CA PRO A 279 27.08 2.24 4.98
C PRO A 279 28.36 3.02 5.29
N GLU A 280 29.09 3.45 4.24
CA GLU A 280 30.34 4.21 4.35
C GLU A 280 30.16 5.59 5.02
N GLN A 281 29.01 6.25 4.82
CA GLN A 281 28.75 7.59 5.37
C GLN A 281 28.33 7.56 6.85
N THR A 282 27.80 6.44 7.33
CA THR A 282 27.42 6.26 8.74
C THR A 282 28.61 6.01 9.67
N ALA A 283 29.74 5.52 9.15
CA ALA A 283 30.95 5.26 9.94
C ALA A 283 31.70 6.56 10.31
N ASP A 284 31.67 7.56 9.43
CA ASP A 284 32.35 8.85 9.64
C ASP A 284 31.58 9.80 10.58
N GLY A 285 30.27 9.58 10.77
CA GLY A 285 29.43 10.42 11.64
C GLY A 285 29.49 10.06 13.14
N ASN A 286 29.92 8.84 13.49
CA ASN A 286 30.05 8.37 14.87
C ASN A 286 31.47 8.54 15.45
N SER A 287 32.37 9.17 14.70
CA SER A 287 33.76 9.44 15.10
C SER A 287 34.03 10.91 15.48
N GLN A 288 32.97 11.70 15.73
CA GLN A 288 33.05 13.06 16.28
C GLN A 288 32.33 13.18 17.63
#